data_AF-A0A7J9LQZ8-F1
#
_entry.id   AF-A0A7J9LQZ8-F1
#
_cell.length_a   1.000
_cell.length_b   1.000
_cell.length_c   1.000
_cell.angle_alpha   90.00
_cell.angle_beta   90.00
_cell.angle_gamma   90.00
#
_symmetry.space_group_name_H-M   'P 1'
#
loop_
_entity.id
_entity.type
_entity.pdbx_description
1 polymer ?
#
loop_
_entity_poly.entity_id
_entity_poly.type
_entity_poly.pdbx_seq_one_letter_code
_entity_poly.pdbx_strand_id
1 'polypeptide(L)'
;IQALFVKSEPQISESLRLLEGAQKGYTFEGLNQVKQYLKAFGYYSINGSSHTDSFDDVLESALKSYQQHYRLKVTGRIDSNTLKKMSTPRCGVQDIFNDSNDDVKFSMIANYSFFNGMPRWNKRRLNYMFRSSAFVISDQQLRPIITRAFNQWASASSFTFREANPSDIVMGFHRGFHGDNFPFDGPGNVLAHAFAPQDGRLHYDADENWSTSNVIRPNQIDLETVAIHEIGHILGLGHS
;
A
#
# COMPACT_ATOMS: atom_id res chain seq x y z
N ILE A 1 -2.98 -3.70 -11.29
CA ILE A 1 -3.62 -5.00 -10.94
C ILE A 1 -4.35 -4.79 -9.62
N GLN A 2 -5.68 -4.65 -9.64
CA GLN A 2 -6.46 -4.77 -8.40
C GLN A 2 -6.25 -6.20 -7.90
N ALA A 3 -5.71 -6.35 -6.68
CA ALA A 3 -5.58 -7.65 -6.07
C ALA A 3 -6.94 -8.38 -6.16
N LEU A 4 -6.92 -9.62 -6.63
CA LEU A 4 -8.09 -10.49 -6.67
C LEU A 4 -8.47 -10.82 -5.23
N PHE A 5 -9.15 -9.89 -4.57
CA PHE A 5 -9.83 -10.15 -3.32
C PHE A 5 -10.97 -11.11 -3.62
N VAL A 6 -10.92 -12.31 -3.04
CA VAL A 6 -12.15 -13.08 -2.82
C VAL A 6 -13.04 -12.18 -1.96
N LYS A 7 -14.16 -11.73 -2.52
CA LYS A 7 -15.09 -10.74 -1.98
C LYS A 7 -15.41 -10.98 -0.50
N SER A 8 -14.60 -10.44 0.41
CA SER A 8 -15.06 -10.04 1.74
C SER A 8 -15.57 -8.61 1.60
N GLU A 9 -16.76 -8.34 2.13
CA GLU A 9 -17.22 -6.96 2.24
C GLU A 9 -16.23 -6.19 3.13
N PRO A 10 -15.80 -4.97 2.74
CA PRO A 10 -14.95 -4.15 3.59
C PRO A 10 -15.65 -3.94 4.93
N GLN A 11 -15.09 -4.51 6.00
CA GLN A 11 -15.57 -4.27 7.36
C GLN A 11 -15.09 -2.88 7.76
N ILE A 12 -15.95 -1.87 7.59
CA ILE A 12 -15.71 -0.53 8.13
C ILE A 12 -15.68 -0.68 9.65
N SER A 13 -14.54 -0.40 10.28
CA SER A 13 -14.43 -0.43 11.74
C SER A 13 -15.51 0.46 12.36
N GLU A 14 -16.01 0.07 13.54
CA GLU A 14 -17.04 0.87 14.23
C GLU A 14 -16.57 2.31 14.46
N SER A 15 -15.28 2.52 14.70
CA SER A 15 -14.67 3.85 14.82
C SER A 15 -14.77 4.69 13.55
N LEU A 16 -14.64 4.09 12.37
CA LEU A 16 -14.75 4.81 11.09
C LEU A 16 -16.21 5.11 10.73
N ARG A 17 -17.17 4.25 11.12
CA ARG A 17 -18.60 4.51 10.90
C ARG A 17 -19.08 5.77 11.61
N LEU A 18 -18.52 6.08 12.77
CA LEU A 18 -18.84 7.30 13.52
C LEU A 18 -18.46 8.60 12.79
N LEU A 19 -17.59 8.51 11.77
CA LEU A 19 -17.15 9.63 10.97
C LEU A 19 -18.01 9.86 9.73
N GLU A 20 -19.01 9.01 9.48
CA GLU A 20 -19.85 9.12 8.28
C GLU A 20 -20.62 10.46 8.27
N GLY A 21 -20.46 11.20 7.18
CA GLY A 21 -21.08 12.51 6.97
C GLY A 21 -20.28 13.69 7.54
N ALA A 22 -19.14 13.44 8.20
CA ALA A 22 -18.27 14.49 8.74
C ALA A 22 -17.83 15.48 7.63
N GLN A 23 -17.85 16.76 7.98
CA GLN A 23 -17.61 17.90 7.08
C GLN A 23 -17.09 19.12 7.84
N LYS A 24 -16.71 20.17 7.11
CA LYS A 24 -16.21 21.43 7.66
C LYS A 24 -17.15 22.00 8.72
N GLY A 25 -16.57 22.49 9.82
CA GLY A 25 -17.30 23.04 10.96
C GLY A 25 -17.65 22.03 12.06
N TYR A 26 -17.30 20.75 11.88
CA TYR A 26 -17.46 19.71 12.89
C TYR A 26 -16.10 19.25 13.46
N THR A 27 -16.11 18.83 14.71
CA THR A 27 -15.01 18.11 15.38
C THR A 27 -15.55 16.75 15.77
N PHE A 28 -14.89 15.68 15.33
CA PHE A 28 -15.26 14.30 15.64
C PHE A 28 -14.02 13.57 16.15
N GLU A 29 -14.17 12.91 17.30
CA GLU A 29 -13.13 12.02 17.82
C GLU A 29 -12.76 10.98 16.76
N GLY A 30 -11.47 10.87 16.43
CA GLY A 30 -10.97 9.95 15.40
C GLY A 30 -10.75 10.57 14.02
N LEU A 31 -11.08 11.84 13.79
CA LEU A 31 -10.72 12.53 12.53
C LEU A 31 -9.21 12.59 12.30
N ASN A 32 -8.41 12.62 13.35
CA ASN A 32 -6.97 12.51 13.25
C ASN A 32 -6.53 11.19 12.58
N GLN A 33 -7.26 10.09 12.75
CA GLN A 33 -6.96 8.81 12.06
C GLN A 33 -7.15 8.95 10.55
N VAL A 34 -8.21 9.65 10.10
CA VAL A 34 -8.46 9.92 8.68
C VAL A 34 -7.37 10.83 8.11
N LYS A 35 -6.93 11.85 8.85
CA LYS A 35 -5.80 12.70 8.46
C LYS A 35 -4.51 11.90 8.33
N GLN A 36 -4.23 11.01 9.28
CA GLN A 36 -3.06 10.12 9.25
C GLN A 36 -3.12 9.16 8.06
N TYR A 37 -4.28 8.57 7.77
CA TYR A 37 -4.50 7.75 6.58
C TYR A 37 -4.21 8.54 5.30
N LEU A 38 -4.84 9.71 5.13
CA LEU A 38 -4.66 10.53 3.93
C LEU A 38 -3.21 11.01 3.78
N LYS A 39 -2.53 11.26 4.90
CA LYS A 39 -1.09 11.58 4.91
C LYS A 39 -0.25 10.39 4.47
N ALA A 40 -0.52 9.20 5.01
CA ALA A 40 0.21 7.97 4.66
C ALA A 40 0.17 7.68 3.15
N PHE A 41 -0.92 8.07 2.48
CA PHE A 41 -1.10 7.89 1.03
C PHE A 41 -0.78 9.14 0.17
N GLY A 42 -0.26 10.21 0.79
CA GLY A 42 0.22 11.41 0.07
C GLY A 42 -0.83 12.48 -0.24
N TYR A 43 -2.07 12.36 0.25
CA TYR A 43 -3.13 13.34 0.02
C TYR A 43 -3.12 14.51 1.00
N TYR A 44 -2.51 14.34 2.17
CA TYR A 44 -2.55 15.33 3.26
C TYR A 44 -1.13 15.75 3.66
N SER A 45 -0.83 17.04 3.48
CA SER A 45 0.47 17.64 3.84
C SER A 45 0.32 18.54 5.07
N ILE A 46 1.18 18.35 6.07
CA ILE A 46 1.16 19.15 7.30
C ILE A 46 2.10 20.34 7.13
N ASN A 47 1.65 21.40 6.46
CA ASN A 47 2.29 22.70 6.62
C ASN A 47 1.72 23.35 7.89
N GLY A 48 2.13 22.85 9.06
CA GLY A 48 1.99 23.55 10.33
C GLY A 48 0.67 23.41 11.13
N SER A 49 -0.29 22.55 10.79
CA SER A 49 -1.53 22.39 11.58
C SER A 49 -1.73 20.99 12.16
N SER A 50 -1.43 20.90 13.46
CA SER A 50 -2.03 20.14 14.56
C SER A 50 -2.69 18.78 14.28
N HIS A 51 -2.27 17.75 15.05
CA HIS A 51 -2.89 16.42 15.24
C HIS A 51 -4.30 16.52 15.87
N THR A 52 -5.11 17.47 15.41
CA THR A 52 -6.44 17.77 15.92
C THR A 52 -7.48 17.00 15.14
N ASP A 53 -8.55 16.70 15.85
CA ASP A 53 -9.80 16.16 15.32
C ASP A 53 -10.68 17.23 14.63
N SER A 54 -10.12 18.39 14.30
CA SER A 54 -10.87 19.43 13.59
C SER A 54 -10.95 19.14 12.10
N PHE A 55 -12.14 19.31 11.52
CA PHE A 55 -12.31 19.27 10.06
C PHE A 55 -11.90 20.60 9.43
N ASP A 56 -10.66 20.70 8.98
CA ASP A 56 -10.06 21.90 8.38
C ASP A 56 -10.12 21.90 6.84
N ASP A 57 -9.74 23.03 6.24
CA ASP A 57 -9.70 23.21 4.77
C ASP A 57 -8.71 22.27 4.08
N VAL A 58 -7.65 21.87 4.79
CA VAL A 58 -6.65 20.94 4.28
C VAL A 58 -7.24 19.54 4.18
N LEU A 59 -8.01 19.10 5.18
CA LEU A 59 -8.69 17.81 5.17
C LEU A 59 -9.75 17.75 4.08
N GLU A 60 -10.55 18.81 3.91
CA GLU A 60 -11.53 18.88 2.83
C GLU A 60 -10.86 18.72 1.45
N SER A 61 -9.74 19.40 1.24
CA SER A 61 -8.97 19.36 -0.02
C SER A 61 -8.33 17.99 -0.26
N ALA A 62 -7.81 17.36 0.79
CA ALA A 62 -7.25 16.01 0.74
C ALA A 62 -8.33 14.98 0.41
N LEU A 63 -9.52 15.08 1.02
CA LEU A 63 -10.66 14.21 0.72
C LEU A 63 -11.13 14.36 -0.73
N LYS A 64 -11.22 15.59 -1.25
CA LYS A 64 -11.56 15.82 -2.66
C LYS A 64 -10.54 15.15 -3.60
N SER A 65 -9.25 15.29 -3.29
CA SER A 65 -8.17 14.68 -4.07
C SER A 65 -8.23 13.14 -4.04
N TYR A 66 -8.47 12.57 -2.86
CA TYR A 66 -8.66 11.12 -2.68
C TYR A 66 -9.86 10.60 -3.47
N GLN A 67 -11.02 11.26 -3.34
CA GLN A 67 -12.24 10.90 -4.05
C GLN A 67 -12.04 10.97 -5.56
N GLN A 68 -11.37 12.01 -6.05
CA GLN A 68 -11.06 12.15 -7.47
C GLN A 68 -10.13 11.03 -7.97
N HIS A 69 -9.08 10.70 -7.22
CA HIS A 69 -8.15 9.61 -7.56
C HIS A 69 -8.88 8.27 -7.70
N TYR A 70 -9.78 7.98 -6.77
CA TYR A 70 -10.60 6.75 -6.79
C TYR A 70 -11.88 6.83 -7.63
N ARG A 71 -12.07 7.93 -8.37
CA ARG A 71 -13.26 8.17 -9.21
C ARG A 71 -14.58 8.05 -8.45
N LEU A 72 -14.56 8.41 -7.17
CA LEU A 72 -15.75 8.58 -6.35
C LEU A 72 -16.40 9.94 -6.66
N LYS A 73 -17.63 10.15 -6.17
CA LYS A 73 -18.24 11.48 -6.21
C LYS A 73 -17.40 12.42 -5.33
N VAL A 74 -16.93 13.52 -5.92
CA VAL A 74 -16.12 14.52 -5.20
C VAL A 74 -17.04 15.37 -4.32
N THR A 75 -17.12 15.02 -3.04
CA THR A 75 -17.93 15.71 -2.02
C THR A 75 -17.09 16.52 -1.05
N GLY A 76 -15.82 16.17 -0.86
CA GLY A 76 -14.97 16.73 0.20
C GLY A 76 -15.40 16.33 1.61
N ARG A 77 -16.25 15.31 1.73
CA ARG A 77 -16.81 14.82 2.99
C ARG A 77 -16.44 13.36 3.20
N ILE A 78 -16.47 12.91 4.45
CA ILE A 78 -16.28 11.50 4.78
C ILE A 78 -17.61 10.76 4.60
N ASP A 79 -18.03 10.55 3.35
CA ASP A 79 -19.27 9.84 3.02
C ASP A 79 -19.09 8.31 3.01
N SER A 80 -20.21 7.56 2.98
CA SER A 80 -20.21 6.09 2.99
C SER A 80 -19.33 5.46 1.92
N ASN A 81 -19.31 6.02 0.70
CA ASN A 81 -18.48 5.52 -0.39
C ASN A 81 -17.00 5.77 -0.11
N THR A 82 -16.66 6.93 0.44
CA THR A 82 -15.30 7.28 0.86
C THR A 82 -14.83 6.34 1.97
N LEU A 83 -15.63 6.14 3.02
CA LEU A 83 -15.31 5.22 4.12
C LEU A 83 -15.15 3.78 3.63
N LYS A 84 -16.11 3.29 2.84
CA LYS A 84 -16.03 1.93 2.26
C LYS A 84 -14.75 1.74 1.46
N LYS A 85 -14.32 2.76 0.71
CA LYS A 85 -13.09 2.71 -0.07
C LYS A 85 -11.85 2.74 0.82
N MET A 86 -11.83 3.60 1.84
CA MET A 86 -10.73 3.69 2.81
C MET A 86 -10.57 2.41 3.64
N SER A 87 -11.67 1.71 3.93
CA SER A 87 -11.66 0.42 4.65
C SER A 87 -11.35 -0.79 3.76
N THR A 88 -11.07 -0.60 2.46
CA THR A 88 -10.66 -1.69 1.58
C THR A 88 -9.17 -1.97 1.79
N PRO A 89 -8.76 -3.19 2.19
CA PRO A 89 -7.35 -3.53 2.32
C PRO A 89 -6.57 -3.30 1.02
N ARG A 90 -5.32 -2.87 1.13
CA ARG A 90 -4.52 -2.31 0.04
C ARG A 90 -3.03 -2.28 0.34
N CYS A 91 -2.24 -1.96 -0.69
CA CYS A 91 -0.82 -1.62 -0.53
C CYS A 91 -0.66 -0.30 0.25
N GLY A 92 0.39 -0.20 1.05
CA GLY A 92 0.80 0.96 1.85
C GLY A 92 1.70 1.96 1.12
N VAL A 93 2.06 1.70 -0.14
CA VAL A 93 2.77 2.69 -0.98
C VAL A 93 1.87 3.89 -1.25
N GLN A 94 2.45 5.09 -1.29
CA GLN A 94 1.69 6.32 -1.55
C GLN A 94 1.01 6.31 -2.93
N ASP A 95 -0.19 6.89 -3.00
CA ASP A 95 -0.90 7.08 -4.27
C ASP A 95 -0.37 8.28 -5.05
N ILE A 96 0.07 9.31 -4.32
CA ILE A 96 0.57 10.57 -4.87
C ILE A 96 1.88 10.89 -4.17
N PHE A 97 2.94 11.10 -4.96
CA PHE A 97 4.23 11.56 -4.46
C PHE A 97 4.27 13.09 -4.58
N ASN A 98 4.06 13.79 -3.46
CA ASN A 98 4.17 15.25 -3.38
C ASN A 98 5.64 15.66 -3.24
N ASP A 99 6.45 15.41 -4.28
CA ASP A 99 7.74 16.09 -4.40
C ASP A 99 7.69 17.11 -5.53
N SER A 100 8.06 18.32 -5.14
CA SER A 100 8.00 19.57 -5.88
C SER A 100 8.86 19.52 -7.15
N ASN A 101 8.37 20.14 -8.23
CA ASN A 101 9.12 20.58 -9.42
C ASN A 101 9.49 19.58 -10.53
N ASP A 102 8.66 18.61 -10.89
CA ASP A 102 8.78 18.04 -12.24
C ASP A 102 7.44 17.94 -12.96
N ASP A 103 7.30 18.84 -13.93
CA ASP A 103 6.17 19.06 -14.84
C ASP A 103 6.02 17.94 -15.89
N VAL A 104 6.43 16.71 -15.55
CA VAL A 104 6.43 15.59 -16.48
C VAL A 104 5.42 14.53 -16.02
N LYS A 105 4.15 14.91 -16.06
CA LYS A 105 3.05 13.95 -16.20
C LYS A 105 3.18 13.29 -17.58
N PHE A 106 4.00 12.26 -17.69
CA PHE A 106 3.85 11.33 -18.81
C PHE A 106 2.49 10.64 -18.65
N SER A 107 1.48 11.19 -19.32
CA SER A 107 0.28 10.47 -19.68
C SER A 107 0.72 9.30 -20.55
N MET A 108 1.00 8.15 -19.93
CA MET A 108 1.32 6.94 -20.66
C MET A 108 0.02 6.33 -21.17
N ILE A 109 0.03 5.98 -22.45
CA ILE A 109 -0.98 5.19 -23.18
C ILE A 109 -1.16 3.77 -22.60
N ALA A 110 -0.42 3.43 -21.53
CA ALA A 110 -0.38 2.11 -20.92
C ALA A 110 -1.08 2.09 -19.55
N ASN A 111 -1.71 0.96 -19.20
CA ASN A 111 -2.42 0.75 -17.94
C ASN A 111 -1.48 0.57 -16.71
N TYR A 112 -0.29 1.19 -16.72
CA TYR A 112 0.68 1.13 -15.62
C TYR A 112 1.42 2.47 -15.47
N SER A 113 1.93 2.75 -14.27
CA SER A 113 2.71 3.95 -13.96
C SER A 113 4.08 3.57 -13.41
N PHE A 114 4.98 4.55 -13.27
CA PHE A 114 6.26 4.43 -12.58
C PHE A 114 6.30 5.38 -11.38
N PHE A 115 7.14 5.09 -10.38
CA PHE A 115 7.47 6.08 -9.35
C PHE A 115 8.06 7.36 -9.96
N ASN A 116 7.89 8.49 -9.27
CA ASN A 116 8.56 9.75 -9.63
C ASN A 116 10.08 9.54 -9.75
N GLY A 117 10.69 10.16 -10.77
CA GLY A 117 12.11 9.96 -11.09
C GLY A 117 12.44 8.63 -11.78
N MET A 118 11.45 7.76 -12.02
CA MET A 118 11.60 6.46 -12.69
C MET A 118 12.81 5.65 -12.20
N PRO A 119 12.91 5.38 -10.88
CA PRO A 119 14.01 4.62 -10.30
C PRO A 119 14.16 3.24 -10.94
N ARG A 120 15.41 2.82 -11.19
CA ARG A 120 15.73 1.55 -11.85
C ARG A 120 16.90 0.83 -11.21
N TRP A 121 16.84 -0.48 -11.24
CA TRP A 121 18.00 -1.34 -11.02
C TRP A 121 19.01 -1.16 -12.16
N ASN A 122 20.29 -1.04 -11.79
CA ASN A 122 21.43 -1.03 -12.71
C ASN A 122 21.79 -2.44 -13.24
N LYS A 123 21.09 -3.47 -12.79
CA LYS A 123 21.26 -4.86 -13.20
C LYS A 123 19.91 -5.56 -13.36
N ARG A 124 19.95 -6.73 -13.98
CA ARG A 124 18.75 -7.56 -14.24
C ARG A 124 18.68 -8.84 -13.43
N ARG A 125 19.82 -9.31 -12.90
CA ARG A 125 19.84 -10.41 -11.95
C ARG A 125 19.78 -9.85 -10.54
N LEU A 126 18.64 -10.04 -9.89
CA LEU A 126 18.38 -9.59 -8.54
C LEU A 126 18.41 -10.79 -7.58
N ASN A 127 19.22 -10.69 -6.54
CA ASN A 127 19.23 -11.66 -5.47
C ASN A 127 18.20 -11.26 -4.41
N TYR A 128 17.48 -12.20 -3.81
CA TYR A 128 16.55 -11.92 -2.70
C TYR A 128 16.84 -12.78 -1.46
N MET A 129 16.42 -12.31 -0.29
CA MET A 129 16.45 -13.08 0.97
C MET A 129 15.21 -12.80 1.82
N PHE A 130 14.92 -13.70 2.77
CA PHE A 130 13.88 -13.54 3.79
C PHE A 130 14.48 -13.02 5.10
N ARG A 131 13.86 -12.00 5.69
CA ARG A 131 14.27 -11.43 6.99
C ARG A 131 13.07 -10.85 7.75
N SER A 132 12.33 -11.72 8.42
CA SER A 132 11.17 -11.34 9.23
C SER A 132 11.59 -10.94 10.66
N SER A 133 10.87 -9.99 11.26
CA SER A 133 10.90 -9.77 12.72
C SER A 133 9.69 -10.39 13.43
N ALA A 134 8.67 -10.80 12.68
CA ALA A 134 7.52 -11.55 13.16
C ALA A 134 7.35 -12.86 12.36
N PHE A 135 7.31 -14.01 13.03
CA PHE A 135 7.35 -15.32 12.39
C PHE A 135 5.96 -15.95 12.27
N VAL A 136 5.07 -15.32 11.48
CA VAL A 136 3.70 -15.81 11.25
C VAL A 136 3.57 -16.85 10.13
N ILE A 137 4.50 -16.80 9.17
CA ILE A 137 4.63 -17.76 8.08
C ILE A 137 6.10 -18.18 8.02
N SER A 138 6.36 -19.47 7.90
CA SER A 138 7.73 -19.97 7.78
C SER A 138 8.31 -19.69 6.39
N ASP A 139 9.62 -19.49 6.30
CA ASP A 139 10.32 -19.33 5.02
C ASP A 139 10.08 -20.51 4.07
N GLN A 140 9.88 -21.72 4.60
CA GLN A 140 9.54 -22.90 3.81
C GLN A 140 8.19 -22.77 3.10
N GLN A 141 7.18 -22.18 3.77
CA GLN A 141 5.87 -21.92 3.18
C GLN A 141 5.89 -20.70 2.24
N LEU A 142 6.66 -19.68 2.60
CA LEU A 142 6.77 -18.43 1.84
C LEU A 142 7.51 -18.63 0.50
N ARG A 143 8.61 -19.39 0.50
CA ARG A 143 9.48 -19.60 -0.66
C ARG A 143 8.75 -20.00 -1.95
N PRO A 144 7.88 -21.02 -1.99
CA PRO A 144 7.20 -21.38 -3.23
C PRO A 144 6.26 -20.29 -3.74
N ILE A 145 5.63 -19.51 -2.85
CA ILE A 145 4.72 -18.40 -3.21
C ILE A 145 5.52 -17.28 -3.88
N ILE A 146 6.59 -16.84 -3.22
CA ILE A 146 7.47 -15.79 -3.74
C ILE A 146 8.17 -16.22 -5.04
N THR A 147 8.57 -17.49 -5.15
CA THR A 147 9.12 -18.04 -6.39
C THR A 147 8.13 -17.90 -7.55
N ARG A 148 6.85 -18.22 -7.35
CA ARG A 148 5.82 -18.05 -8.39
C ARG A 148 5.61 -16.59 -8.76
N ALA A 149 5.52 -15.70 -7.76
CA ALA A 149 5.37 -14.27 -7.99
C ALA A 149 6.54 -13.69 -8.80
N PHE A 150 7.79 -14.04 -8.46
CA PHE A 150 8.95 -13.66 -9.26
C PHE A 150 8.96 -14.26 -10.66
N ASN A 151 8.50 -15.51 -10.83
CA ASN A 151 8.42 -16.13 -12.15
C ASN A 151 7.42 -15.40 -13.07
N GLN A 152 6.32 -14.86 -12.54
CA GLN A 152 5.39 -14.04 -13.33
C GLN A 152 6.05 -12.75 -13.83
N TRP A 153 6.86 -12.10 -12.99
CA TRP A 153 7.62 -10.92 -13.42
C TRP A 153 8.78 -11.26 -14.36
N ALA A 154 9.46 -12.38 -14.14
CA ALA A 154 10.54 -12.85 -15.00
C ALA A 154 10.03 -13.21 -16.40
N SER A 155 8.82 -13.75 -16.54
CA SER A 155 8.23 -14.07 -17.85
C SER A 155 7.78 -12.83 -18.63
N ALA A 156 7.47 -11.74 -17.92
CA ALA A 156 7.02 -10.47 -18.49
C ALA A 156 8.13 -9.41 -18.62
N SER A 157 9.38 -9.73 -18.28
CA SER A 157 10.49 -8.76 -18.28
C SER A 157 11.84 -9.41 -18.57
N SER A 158 12.91 -8.61 -18.54
CA SER A 158 14.30 -9.11 -18.61
C SER A 158 14.91 -9.47 -17.26
N PHE A 159 14.16 -9.36 -16.16
CA PHE A 159 14.68 -9.64 -14.82
C PHE A 159 14.77 -11.13 -14.53
N THR A 160 15.76 -11.51 -13.73
CA THR A 160 15.89 -12.86 -13.16
C THR A 160 16.12 -12.74 -11.65
N PHE A 161 15.56 -13.68 -10.90
CA PHE A 161 15.53 -13.63 -9.44
C PHE A 161 16.16 -14.90 -8.87
N ARG A 162 16.93 -14.75 -7.79
CA ARG A 162 17.56 -15.87 -7.11
C ARG A 162 17.63 -15.65 -5.60
N GLU A 163 17.23 -16.65 -4.82
CA GLU A 163 17.49 -16.65 -3.38
C GLU A 163 18.99 -16.78 -3.12
N ALA A 164 19.65 -15.73 -2.64
CA ALA A 164 21.09 -15.69 -2.43
C ALA A 164 21.53 -14.51 -1.56
N ASN A 165 22.68 -14.67 -0.89
CA ASN A 165 23.38 -13.61 -0.18
C ASN A 165 24.71 -13.29 -0.86
N PRO A 166 25.11 -12.01 -1.00
CA PRO A 166 24.34 -10.81 -0.64
C PRO A 166 23.09 -10.65 -1.52
N SER A 167 22.03 -10.07 -0.94
CA SER A 167 20.76 -9.82 -1.64
C SER A 167 20.58 -8.36 -2.01
N ASP A 168 19.79 -8.14 -3.06
CA ASP A 168 19.30 -6.84 -3.51
C ASP A 168 17.91 -6.54 -2.96
N ILE A 169 17.11 -7.60 -2.81
CA ILE A 169 15.76 -7.55 -2.28
C ILE A 169 15.77 -8.21 -0.91
N VAL A 170 15.17 -7.56 0.08
CA VAL A 170 14.99 -8.12 1.42
C VAL A 170 13.50 -8.05 1.73
N MET A 171 12.91 -9.22 1.99
CA MET A 171 11.49 -9.27 2.32
C MET A 171 11.22 -10.00 3.62
N GLY A 172 10.18 -9.58 4.33
CA GLY A 172 9.87 -10.13 5.64
C GLY A 172 8.53 -9.67 6.20
N PHE A 173 8.08 -10.39 7.21
CA PHE A 173 6.89 -10.06 7.99
C PHE A 173 7.28 -9.22 9.21
N HIS A 174 6.58 -8.11 9.40
CA HIS A 174 6.80 -7.16 10.48
C HIS A 174 5.46 -6.71 11.09
N ARG A 175 5.49 -6.08 12.26
CA ARG A 175 4.29 -5.56 12.95
C ARG A 175 4.52 -4.12 13.33
N GLY A 176 3.48 -3.30 13.26
CA GLY A 176 3.51 -1.92 13.76
C GLY A 176 4.74 -1.15 13.28
N PHE A 177 5.37 -0.40 14.19
CA PHE A 177 6.64 0.27 13.90
C PHE A 177 7.80 -0.73 13.80
N HIS A 178 8.45 -0.77 12.63
CA HIS A 178 9.50 -1.75 12.30
C HIS A 178 10.75 -1.13 11.67
N GLY A 179 11.03 0.14 11.95
CA GLY A 179 12.33 0.78 11.70
C GLY A 179 12.50 1.48 10.34
N ASP A 180 11.43 1.61 9.54
CA ASP A 180 11.47 2.28 8.23
C ASP A 180 10.62 3.56 8.14
N ASN A 181 10.01 3.99 9.26
CA ASN A 181 9.07 5.11 9.37
C ASN A 181 7.71 4.93 8.67
N PHE A 182 7.40 3.72 8.20
CA PHE A 182 6.09 3.34 7.66
C PHE A 182 5.49 2.24 8.53
N PRO A 183 5.02 2.55 9.75
CA PRO A 183 4.46 1.52 10.63
C PRO A 183 3.22 0.89 10.01
N PHE A 184 3.06 -0.42 10.19
CA PHE A 184 1.80 -1.11 9.90
C PHE A 184 0.72 -0.76 10.91
N ASP A 185 -0.55 -0.92 10.51
CA ASP A 185 -1.72 -0.50 11.28
C ASP A 185 -2.50 -1.65 11.93
N GLY A 186 -1.99 -2.88 11.82
CA GLY A 186 -2.64 -4.06 12.38
C GLY A 186 -3.60 -4.69 11.36
N PRO A 187 -4.59 -5.48 11.80
CA PRO A 187 -5.43 -6.23 10.86
C PRO A 187 -6.26 -5.34 9.94
N GLY A 188 -6.18 -5.60 8.64
CA GLY A 188 -6.89 -4.88 7.58
C GLY A 188 -6.15 -3.64 7.11
N ASN A 189 -6.77 -2.92 6.18
CA ASN A 189 -6.21 -1.70 5.59
C ASN A 189 -4.81 -1.88 4.94
N VAL A 190 -3.67 -1.68 5.62
CA VAL A 190 -2.35 -1.78 4.98
C VAL A 190 -1.79 -3.21 5.03
N LEU A 191 -1.83 -3.90 3.89
CA LEU A 191 -1.40 -5.29 3.78
C LEU A 191 0.12 -5.45 3.73
N ALA A 192 0.79 -4.57 2.99
CA ALA A 192 2.22 -4.64 2.68
C ALA A 192 2.68 -3.30 2.10
N HIS A 193 4.00 -3.09 2.07
CA HIS A 193 4.61 -2.03 1.27
C HIS A 193 5.98 -2.46 0.73
N ALA A 194 6.40 -1.77 -0.33
CA ALA A 194 7.68 -1.97 -0.96
C ALA A 194 8.36 -0.65 -1.29
N PHE A 195 9.69 -0.68 -1.35
CA PHE A 195 10.51 0.48 -1.66
C PHE A 195 11.03 0.37 -3.09
N ALA A 196 10.94 1.46 -3.83
CA ALA A 196 11.39 1.53 -5.22
C ALA A 196 12.90 1.20 -5.35
N PRO A 197 13.38 0.82 -6.55
CA PRO A 197 14.81 0.61 -6.78
C PRO A 197 15.66 1.81 -6.32
N GLN A 198 16.85 1.62 -5.75
CA GLN A 198 17.56 0.35 -5.50
C GLN A 198 17.46 -0.10 -4.03
N ASP A 199 16.45 0.36 -3.29
CA ASP A 199 16.28 0.03 -1.88
C ASP A 199 15.97 -1.47 -1.70
N GLY A 200 14.96 -1.98 -2.41
CA GLY A 200 14.69 -3.41 -2.48
C GLY A 200 14.01 -4.01 -1.24
N ARG A 201 13.62 -3.20 -0.25
CA ARG A 201 12.83 -3.70 0.88
C ARG A 201 11.37 -3.94 0.50
N LEU A 202 10.82 -5.06 0.96
CA LEU A 202 9.41 -5.44 0.82
C LEU A 202 8.91 -5.99 2.15
N HIS A 203 8.01 -5.28 2.81
CA HIS A 203 7.48 -5.69 4.11
C HIS A 203 6.02 -6.11 3.97
N TYR A 204 5.64 -7.21 4.63
CA TYR A 204 4.26 -7.65 4.78
C TYR A 204 3.82 -7.40 6.23
N ASP A 205 2.58 -6.95 6.43
CA ASP A 205 2.03 -6.85 7.77
C ASP A 205 1.74 -8.24 8.33
N ALA A 206 2.39 -8.59 9.45
CA ALA A 206 2.22 -9.86 10.12
C ALA A 206 0.90 -9.95 10.92
N ASP A 207 0.17 -8.85 11.08
CA ASP A 207 -1.16 -8.83 11.68
C ASP A 207 -2.28 -9.32 10.74
N GLU A 208 -1.98 -9.44 9.44
CA GLU A 208 -2.94 -9.90 8.45
C GLU A 208 -3.18 -11.42 8.45
N ASN A 209 -4.40 -11.79 8.10
CA ASN A 209 -4.81 -13.18 7.97
C ASN A 209 -4.42 -13.76 6.60
N TRP A 210 -3.13 -14.02 6.41
CA TRP A 210 -2.58 -14.51 5.14
C TRP A 210 -3.04 -15.92 4.78
N SER A 211 -3.46 -16.12 3.53
CA SER A 211 -3.53 -17.42 2.89
C SER A 211 -2.18 -17.75 2.24
N THR A 212 -1.65 -18.94 2.56
CA THR A 212 -0.51 -19.55 1.87
C THR A 212 -0.93 -20.70 0.94
N SER A 213 -2.25 -20.91 0.79
CA SER A 213 -2.84 -21.98 -0.01
C SER A 213 -3.53 -21.41 -1.24
N ASN A 214 -3.65 -22.23 -2.29
CA ASN A 214 -4.42 -21.92 -3.48
C ASN A 214 -5.94 -21.80 -3.20
N VAL A 215 -6.41 -22.32 -2.06
CA VAL A 215 -7.80 -22.19 -1.62
C VAL A 215 -7.86 -21.14 -0.51
N ILE A 216 -8.33 -19.95 -0.86
CA ILE A 216 -8.46 -18.81 0.06
C ILE A 216 -9.79 -18.92 0.82
N ARG A 217 -9.74 -18.90 2.15
CA ARG A 217 -10.94 -18.90 2.99
C ARG A 217 -11.55 -17.49 3.10
N PRO A 218 -12.82 -17.36 3.51
CA PRO A 218 -13.38 -16.05 3.85
C PRO A 218 -12.48 -15.31 4.84
N ASN A 219 -12.29 -14.01 4.61
CA ASN A 219 -11.45 -13.11 5.42
C ASN A 219 -9.95 -13.45 5.42
N GLN A 220 -9.47 -14.25 4.47
CA GLN A 220 -8.04 -14.39 4.22
C GLN A 220 -7.58 -13.52 3.06
N ILE A 221 -6.33 -13.05 3.15
CA ILE A 221 -5.66 -12.27 2.11
C ILE A 221 -4.74 -13.20 1.32
N ASP A 222 -4.86 -13.21 -0.01
CA ASP A 222 -3.98 -14.01 -0.85
C ASP A 222 -2.57 -13.42 -0.91
N LEU A 223 -1.62 -14.11 -0.27
CA LEU A 223 -0.24 -13.65 -0.21
C LEU A 223 0.43 -13.60 -1.58
N GLU A 224 0.09 -14.50 -2.51
CA GLU A 224 0.71 -14.52 -3.84
C GLU A 224 0.34 -13.27 -4.63
N THR A 225 -0.95 -12.92 -4.64
CA THR A 225 -1.44 -11.70 -5.29
C THR A 225 -0.80 -10.44 -4.71
N VAL A 226 -0.67 -10.34 -3.39
CA VAL A 226 0.02 -9.20 -2.76
C VAL A 226 1.50 -9.18 -3.13
N ALA A 227 2.19 -10.32 -3.07
CA ALA A 227 3.59 -10.40 -3.46
C ALA A 227 3.83 -9.96 -4.92
N ILE A 228 2.95 -10.36 -5.86
CA ILE A 228 3.04 -9.92 -7.26
C ILE A 228 2.93 -8.39 -7.34
N HIS A 229 1.99 -7.79 -6.60
CA HIS A 229 1.81 -6.34 -6.57
C HIS A 229 3.07 -5.64 -6.05
N GLU A 230 3.53 -6.02 -4.86
CA GLU A 230 4.68 -5.38 -4.20
C GLU A 230 5.98 -5.58 -4.99
N ILE A 231 6.18 -6.71 -5.66
CA ILE A 231 7.33 -6.90 -6.56
C ILE A 231 7.27 -5.91 -7.75
N GLY A 232 6.08 -5.52 -8.20
CA GLY A 232 5.95 -4.45 -9.20
C GLY A 232 6.61 -3.16 -8.74
N HIS A 233 6.41 -2.78 -7.47
CA HIS A 233 7.07 -1.62 -6.86
C HIS A 233 8.59 -1.80 -6.75
N ILE A 234 9.04 -2.99 -6.34
CA ILE A 234 10.47 -3.35 -6.34
C ILE A 234 11.08 -3.19 -7.74
N LEU A 235 10.31 -3.36 -8.81
CA LEU A 235 10.77 -3.18 -10.20
C LEU A 235 10.60 -1.76 -10.74
N GLY A 236 10.10 -0.83 -9.93
CA GLY A 236 9.97 0.60 -10.24
C GLY A 236 8.58 1.04 -10.71
N LEU A 237 7.59 0.17 -10.72
CA LEU A 237 6.22 0.51 -11.09
C LEU A 237 5.49 1.22 -9.95
N GLY A 238 4.67 2.21 -10.28
CA GLY A 238 3.72 2.85 -9.35
C GLY A 238 2.33 2.22 -9.41
N HIS A 239 1.39 2.77 -8.66
CA HIS A 239 -0.02 2.37 -8.73
C HIS A 239 -0.67 2.72 -10.09
N SER A 240 -1.58 1.86 -10.55
CA SER A 240 -2.35 2.00 -11.81
C SER A 240 -3.82 2.29 -11.55
#